data_AF-A0A0M0TEK2-F1
#
_entry.id   AF-A0A0M0TEK2-F1
#
_cell.length_a   1.000
_cell.length_b   1.000
_cell.length_c   1.000
_cell.angle_alpha   90.00
_cell.angle_beta   90.00
_cell.angle_gamma   90.00
#
_symmetry.space_group_name_H-M   'P 1'
#
loop_
_entity.id
_entity.type
_entity.pdbx_description
1 polymer ?
#
loop_
_entity_poly.entity_id
_entity_poly.type
_entity_poly.pdbx_seq_one_letter_code
_entity_poly.pdbx_strand_id
1 'polypeptide(L)'
;MRFNSQHFTLGAFAVVAGLFWFYYSEYQDKAEEYRSLKLQYEEQVAINTTQQERIQQLHERDAKSLQKLANAKSKLDELSDTLRTNVKRVYIKAECPVSETAAPTGVDGSRPARLAKDAEQDYVRLLGELETLEAQFLGLRDWAKIEC
;
A
#
# COMPACT_ATOMS: atom_id res chain seq x y z
N MET A 1 69.86 -48.84 -30.63
CA MET A 1 69.15 -48.43 -29.40
C MET A 1 67.72 -48.97 -29.46
N ARG A 2 67.39 -50.01 -28.69
CA ARG A 2 66.02 -50.55 -28.63
C ARG A 2 65.24 -49.70 -27.61
N PHE A 3 64.50 -48.69 -28.09
CA PHE A 3 63.53 -48.03 -27.23
C PHE A 3 62.45 -49.06 -26.85
N ASN A 4 62.42 -49.41 -25.56
CA ASN A 4 61.58 -50.49 -25.05
C ASN A 4 60.10 -50.06 -25.15
N SER A 5 59.34 -50.73 -26.03
CA SER A 5 57.95 -50.42 -26.37
C SER A 5 57.03 -50.28 -25.16
N GLN A 6 57.34 -50.97 -24.05
CA GLN A 6 56.62 -50.88 -22.78
C GLN A 6 56.67 -49.49 -22.11
N HIS A 7 57.76 -48.73 -22.28
CA HIS A 7 57.83 -47.36 -21.71
C HIS A 7 56.93 -46.38 -22.47
N PHE A 8 56.74 -46.59 -23.77
CA PHE A 8 55.86 -45.77 -24.59
C PHE A 8 54.38 -45.98 -24.24
N THR A 9 53.97 -47.24 -24.01
CA THR A 9 52.60 -47.56 -23.60
C THR A 9 52.27 -47.00 -22.22
N LEU A 10 53.22 -47.08 -21.26
CA LEU A 10 53.03 -46.51 -19.92
C LEU A 10 52.91 -44.97 -19.97
N GLY A 11 53.71 -44.30 -20.81
CA GLY A 11 53.57 -42.87 -21.03
C GLY A 11 52.21 -42.48 -21.59
N ALA A 12 51.70 -43.22 -22.58
CA ALA A 12 50.38 -42.98 -23.17
C ALA A 12 49.25 -43.15 -22.15
N PHE A 13 49.30 -44.19 -21.30
CA PHE A 13 48.31 -44.38 -20.23
C PHE A 13 48.33 -43.25 -19.19
N ALA A 14 49.52 -42.75 -18.83
CA ALA A 14 49.64 -41.63 -17.90
C ALA A 14 49.01 -40.34 -18.46
N VAL A 15 49.19 -40.07 -19.76
CA VAL A 15 48.55 -38.92 -20.44
C VAL A 15 47.04 -39.07 -20.46
N VAL A 16 46.52 -40.25 -20.82
CA VAL A 16 45.07 -40.52 -20.83
C VAL A 16 44.48 -40.37 -19.43
N ALA A 17 45.14 -40.93 -18.40
CA ALA A 17 44.69 -40.79 -17.01
C ALA A 17 44.69 -39.32 -16.56
N GLY A 18 45.69 -38.54 -16.94
CA GLY A 18 45.76 -37.10 -16.65
C GLY A 18 44.63 -36.31 -17.31
N LEU A 19 44.31 -36.60 -18.58
CA LEU A 19 43.19 -35.98 -19.29
C LEU A 19 41.84 -36.37 -18.66
N PHE A 20 41.66 -37.64 -18.29
CA PHE A 20 40.46 -38.08 -17.58
C PHE A 20 40.30 -37.41 -16.22
N TRP A 21 41.38 -37.29 -15.46
CA TRP A 21 41.37 -36.59 -14.17
C TRP A 21 41.01 -35.11 -14.35
N PHE A 22 41.66 -34.42 -15.29
CA PHE A 22 41.40 -33.01 -15.59
C PHE A 22 39.95 -32.76 -16.01
N TYR A 23 39.43 -33.60 -16.90
CA TYR A 23 38.03 -33.54 -17.31
C TYR A 23 37.09 -33.80 -16.13
N TYR A 24 37.36 -34.84 -15.33
CA TYR A 24 36.53 -35.14 -14.17
C TYR A 24 36.53 -34.01 -13.13
N SER A 25 37.69 -33.36 -12.89
CA SER A 25 37.76 -32.19 -12.00
C SER A 25 36.97 -31.00 -12.55
N GLU A 26 37.08 -30.68 -13.84
CA GLU A 26 36.33 -29.57 -14.44
C GLU A 26 34.81 -29.83 -14.37
N TYR A 27 34.38 -31.08 -14.55
CA TYR A 27 32.97 -31.47 -14.41
C TYR A 27 32.47 -31.36 -12.98
N GLN A 28 33.29 -31.72 -11.99
CA GLN A 28 32.93 -31.55 -10.58
C GLN A 28 32.77 -30.07 -10.23
N ASP A 29 33.72 -29.23 -10.64
CA ASP A 29 33.66 -27.78 -10.41
C ASP A 29 32.40 -27.17 -11.03
N LYS A 30 32.10 -27.49 -12.31
CA LYS A 30 30.88 -27.05 -13.00
C LYS A 30 29.61 -27.55 -12.32
N ALA A 31 29.61 -28.78 -11.80
CA ALA A 31 28.47 -29.35 -11.10
C ALA A 31 28.24 -28.66 -9.74
N GLU A 32 29.30 -28.27 -9.04
CA GLU A 32 29.23 -27.50 -7.80
C GLU A 32 28.76 -26.06 -8.05
N GLU A 33 29.28 -25.39 -9.08
CA GLU A 33 28.80 -24.08 -9.52
C GLU A 33 27.32 -24.10 -9.88
N TYR A 34 26.88 -25.10 -10.65
CA TYR A 34 25.47 -25.24 -11.01
C TYR A 34 24.58 -25.46 -9.78
N ARG A 35 25.03 -26.29 -8.82
CA ARG A 35 24.29 -26.52 -7.57
C ARG A 35 24.19 -25.24 -6.75
N SER A 36 25.29 -24.50 -6.59
CA SER A 36 25.28 -23.25 -5.84
C SER A 36 24.41 -22.18 -6.50
N LEU A 37 24.47 -22.05 -7.83
CA LEU A 37 23.61 -21.15 -8.58
C LEU A 37 22.14 -21.55 -8.49
N LYS A 38 21.83 -22.85 -8.54
CA LYS A 38 20.47 -23.36 -8.39
C LYS A 38 19.91 -23.06 -6.99
N LEU A 39 20.70 -23.26 -5.94
CA LEU A 39 20.29 -22.91 -4.57
C LEU A 39 20.02 -21.42 -4.41
N GLN A 40 20.89 -20.56 -4.94
CA GLN A 40 20.67 -19.11 -4.93
C GLN A 40 19.41 -18.71 -5.71
N TYR A 41 19.17 -19.35 -6.86
CA TYR A 41 17.97 -19.11 -7.65
C TYR A 41 16.69 -19.53 -6.90
N GLU A 42 16.69 -20.72 -6.29
CA GLU A 42 15.55 -21.20 -5.49
C GLU A 42 15.28 -20.28 -4.28
N GLU A 43 16.34 -19.82 -3.60
CA GLU A 43 16.22 -18.84 -2.51
C GLU A 43 15.63 -17.52 -3.01
N GLN A 44 16.12 -17.00 -4.14
CA GLN A 44 15.61 -15.76 -4.72
C GLN A 44 14.15 -15.88 -5.15
N VAL A 45 13.75 -17.02 -5.73
CA VAL A 45 12.35 -17.30 -6.05
C VAL A 45 11.50 -17.32 -4.78
N ALA A 46 11.94 -18.00 -3.71
CA ALA A 46 11.21 -18.06 -2.45
C ALA A 46 11.04 -16.67 -1.79
N ILE A 47 12.07 -15.83 -1.85
CA ILE A 47 11.99 -14.43 -1.41
C ILE A 47 10.97 -13.68 -2.26
N ASN A 48 11.04 -13.81 -3.59
CA ASN A 48 10.15 -13.12 -4.51
C ASN A 48 8.68 -13.51 -4.30
N THR A 49 8.38 -14.81 -4.13
CA THR A 49 7.02 -15.28 -3.86
C THR A 49 6.51 -14.73 -2.54
N THR A 50 7.34 -14.74 -1.49
CA THR A 50 6.98 -14.18 -0.18
C THR A 50 6.68 -12.68 -0.27
N GLN A 51 7.47 -11.93 -1.03
CA GLN A 51 7.24 -10.50 -1.26
C GLN A 51 5.96 -10.25 -2.06
N GLN A 52 5.68 -11.09 -3.07
CA GLN A 52 4.47 -10.99 -3.88
C GLN A 52 3.21 -11.23 -3.03
N GLU A 53 3.22 -12.22 -2.14
CA GLU A 53 2.12 -12.46 -1.19
C GLU A 53 1.89 -11.27 -0.26
N ARG A 54 2.96 -10.66 0.28
CA ARG A 54 2.86 -9.45 1.11
C ARG A 54 2.23 -8.29 0.36
N ILE A 55 2.68 -8.03 -0.87
CA ILE A 55 2.15 -6.97 -1.74
C ILE A 55 0.65 -7.21 -2.01
N GLN A 56 0.25 -8.46 -2.29
CA GLN A 56 -1.16 -8.79 -2.51
C GLN A 56 -2.02 -8.53 -1.26
N GLN A 57 -1.55 -8.91 -0.07
CA GLN A 57 -2.26 -8.65 1.18
C GLN A 57 -2.41 -7.15 1.47
N LEU A 58 -1.36 -6.36 1.18
CA LEU A 58 -1.43 -4.90 1.29
C LEU A 58 -2.46 -4.32 0.32
N HIS A 59 -2.44 -4.74 -0.95
CA HIS A 59 -3.43 -4.31 -1.94
C HIS A 59 -4.87 -4.63 -1.55
N GLU A 60 -5.13 -5.81 -0.98
CA GLU A 60 -6.48 -6.17 -0.52
C GLU A 60 -6.96 -5.25 0.61
N ARG A 61 -6.07 -4.93 1.56
CA ARG A 61 -6.38 -4.00 2.65
C ARG A 61 -6.64 -2.58 2.12
N ASP A 62 -5.83 -2.12 1.19
CA ASP A 62 -5.98 -0.80 0.57
C ASP A 62 -7.30 -0.70 -0.19
N ALA A 63 -7.65 -1.73 -0.97
CA ALA A 63 -8.94 -1.78 -1.68
C ALA A 63 -10.13 -1.69 -0.70
N LYS A 64 -10.07 -2.41 0.42
CA LYS A 64 -11.11 -2.36 1.46
C LYS A 64 -11.21 -0.99 2.12
N SER A 65 -10.08 -0.34 2.39
CA SER A 65 -10.03 1.01 2.97
C SER A 65 -10.57 2.06 2.01
N LEU A 66 -10.19 2.01 0.73
CA LEU A 66 -10.71 2.90 -0.31
C LEU A 66 -12.21 2.73 -0.51
N GLN A 67 -12.71 1.49 -0.48
CA GLN A 67 -14.16 1.23 -0.58
C GLN A 67 -14.94 1.88 0.56
N LYS A 68 -14.45 1.77 1.80
CA LYS A 68 -15.06 2.41 2.96
C LYS A 68 -15.08 3.93 2.82
N LEU A 69 -13.96 4.51 2.38
CA LEU A 69 -13.83 5.94 2.17
C LEU A 69 -14.79 6.44 1.09
N ALA A 70 -14.90 5.72 -0.04
CA ALA A 70 -15.83 6.07 -1.11
C ALA A 70 -17.30 6.01 -0.65
N ASN A 71 -17.66 4.99 0.13
CA ASN A 71 -19.02 4.87 0.70
C ASN A 71 -19.33 6.02 1.67
N ALA A 72 -18.41 6.35 2.58
CA ALA A 72 -18.57 7.47 3.50
C ALA A 72 -18.72 8.80 2.75
N LYS A 73 -17.87 9.04 1.75
CA LYS A 73 -17.96 10.23 0.88
C LYS A 73 -19.31 10.31 0.17
N SER A 74 -19.79 9.21 -0.41
CA SER A 74 -21.10 9.18 -1.07
C SER A 74 -22.25 9.54 -0.14
N LYS A 75 -22.20 9.10 1.13
CA LYS A 75 -23.22 9.45 2.13
C LYS A 75 -23.16 10.92 2.52
N LEU A 76 -21.96 11.49 2.62
CA LEU A 76 -21.78 12.91 2.90
C LEU A 76 -22.31 13.78 1.75
N ASP A 77 -22.06 13.38 0.51
CA ASP A 77 -22.60 14.03 -0.68
C ASP A 77 -24.14 13.97 -0.72
N GLU A 78 -24.74 12.80 -0.41
CA GLU A 78 -26.20 12.65 -0.29
C GLU A 78 -26.80 13.55 0.80
N LEU A 79 -26.13 13.63 1.95
CA LEU A 79 -26.57 14.48 3.06
C LEU A 79 -26.48 15.96 2.67
N SER A 80 -25.40 16.37 2.01
CA SER A 80 -25.20 17.72 1.49
C SER A 80 -26.32 18.13 0.52
N ASP A 81 -26.67 17.25 -0.43
CA ASP A 81 -27.76 17.51 -1.38
C ASP A 81 -29.14 17.58 -0.69
N THR A 82 -29.36 16.75 0.32
CA THR A 82 -30.59 16.79 1.12
C THR A 82 -30.73 18.10 1.91
N LEU A 83 -29.62 18.60 2.47
CA LEU A 83 -29.59 19.91 3.14
C LEU A 83 -29.86 21.04 2.15
N ARG A 84 -29.27 20.98 0.93
CA ARG A 84 -29.45 21.98 -0.12
C ARG A 84 -30.89 22.07 -0.61
N THR A 85 -31.56 20.94 -0.73
CA THR A 85 -32.97 20.84 -1.19
C THR A 85 -33.98 21.10 -0.08
N ASN A 86 -33.53 21.25 1.17
CA ASN A 86 -34.35 21.55 2.36
C ASN A 86 -35.38 20.47 2.71
N VAL A 87 -35.23 19.26 2.16
CA VAL A 87 -36.23 18.19 2.27
C VAL A 87 -36.22 17.54 3.65
N LYS A 88 -35.04 17.43 4.29
CA LYS A 88 -34.89 16.90 5.66
C LYS A 88 -34.16 17.94 6.52
N ARG A 89 -34.89 18.65 7.36
CA ARG A 89 -34.36 19.69 8.25
C ARG A 89 -34.86 19.48 9.67
N VAL A 90 -33.97 19.67 10.64
CA VAL A 90 -34.34 19.74 12.06
C VAL A 90 -34.46 21.21 12.43
N TYR A 91 -35.65 21.62 12.85
CA TYR A 91 -35.90 22.97 13.34
C TYR A 91 -35.63 23.00 14.84
N ILE A 92 -34.63 23.76 15.26
CA ILE A 92 -34.36 24.02 16.66
C ILE A 92 -35.02 25.34 17.01
N LYS A 93 -35.99 25.31 17.93
CA LYS A 93 -36.56 26.52 18.50
C LYS A 93 -35.55 27.08 19.51
N ALA A 94 -34.71 28.01 19.07
CA ALA A 94 -33.81 28.75 19.94
C ALA A 94 -34.52 30.03 20.40
N GLU A 95 -34.73 30.16 21.71
CA GLU A 95 -35.12 31.43 22.33
C GLU A 95 -33.86 32.11 22.86
N CYS A 96 -33.45 33.20 22.20
CA CYS A 96 -32.37 34.04 22.72
C CYS A 96 -32.95 34.98 23.79
N PRO A 97 -32.41 35.01 25.01
CA PRO A 97 -32.83 35.99 26.01
C PRO A 97 -32.52 37.39 25.48
N VAL A 98 -33.55 38.24 25.43
CA VAL A 98 -33.42 39.64 25.01
C VAL A 98 -32.72 40.39 26.14
N SER A 99 -31.55 40.97 25.87
CA SER A 99 -30.97 41.95 26.80
C SER A 99 -31.78 43.24 26.72
N GLU A 100 -32.01 43.92 27.85
CA GLU A 100 -32.77 45.19 27.93
C GLU A 100 -32.09 46.37 27.21
N THR A 101 -31.03 46.13 26.44
CA THR A 101 -30.35 47.14 25.64
C THR A 101 -31.02 47.22 24.27
N ALA A 102 -31.50 48.41 23.90
CA ALA A 102 -32.12 48.68 22.61
C ALA A 102 -31.27 48.10 21.46
N ALA A 103 -31.81 47.10 20.76
CA ALA A 103 -31.16 46.53 19.59
C ALA A 103 -30.97 47.62 18.52
N PRO A 104 -29.80 47.72 17.87
CA PRO A 104 -29.60 48.68 16.80
C PRO A 104 -30.64 48.47 15.69
N THR A 105 -31.23 49.57 15.22
CA THR A 105 -32.19 49.66 14.11
C THR A 105 -31.52 49.12 12.83
N GLY A 106 -31.62 47.81 12.59
CA GLY A 106 -31.00 47.19 11.42
C GLY A 106 -30.83 45.68 11.50
N VAL A 107 -30.96 45.07 12.68
CA VAL A 107 -30.92 43.60 12.82
C VAL A 107 -32.35 43.07 12.84
N ASP A 108 -32.82 42.53 11.71
CA ASP A 108 -34.09 41.81 11.60
C ASP A 108 -34.07 40.57 12.50
N GLY A 109 -34.66 40.69 13.69
CA GLY A 109 -34.75 39.65 14.70
C GLY A 109 -35.73 38.52 14.37
N SER A 110 -36.33 38.51 13.17
CA SER A 110 -37.33 37.50 12.77
C SER A 110 -36.76 36.41 11.86
N ARG A 111 -35.50 36.53 11.40
CA ARG A 111 -34.90 35.48 10.57
C ARG A 111 -34.55 34.26 11.43
N PRO A 112 -34.95 33.04 11.03
CA PRO A 112 -34.57 31.83 11.74
C PRO A 112 -33.04 31.75 11.81
N ALA A 113 -32.50 31.36 12.98
CA ALA A 113 -31.08 31.18 13.19
C ALA A 113 -30.54 30.13 12.19
N ARG A 114 -29.92 30.61 11.11
CA ARG A 114 -29.33 29.80 10.05
C ARG A 114 -27.95 30.35 9.75
N LEU A 115 -26.98 29.46 9.49
CA LEU A 115 -25.76 29.86 8.80
C LEU A 115 -26.14 30.49 7.44
N ALA A 116 -25.33 31.44 6.98
CA ALA A 116 -25.39 31.89 5.60
C ALA A 116 -25.29 30.66 4.67
N LYS A 117 -26.03 30.65 3.56
CA LYS A 117 -26.10 29.51 2.64
C LYS A 117 -24.71 29.02 2.21
N ASP A 118 -23.81 29.97 2.04
CA ASP A 118 -22.41 29.78 1.63
C ASP A 118 -21.62 29.10 2.77
N ALA A 119 -21.78 29.59 4.01
CA ALA A 119 -21.13 29.02 5.19
C ALA A 119 -21.63 27.60 5.54
N GLU A 120 -22.89 27.28 5.24
CA GLU A 120 -23.44 25.92 5.39
C GLU A 120 -22.73 24.94 4.43
N GLN A 121 -22.50 25.35 3.18
CA GLN A 121 -21.81 24.53 2.18
C GLN A 121 -20.33 24.36 2.50
N ASP A 122 -19.66 25.44 2.88
CA ASP A 122 -18.24 25.41 3.25
C ASP A 122 -18.00 24.53 4.47
N TYR A 123 -18.90 24.55 5.46
CA TYR A 123 -18.80 23.70 6.64
C TYR A 123 -18.88 22.20 6.30
N VAL A 124 -19.85 21.80 5.48
CA VAL A 124 -20.01 20.40 5.06
C VAL A 124 -18.81 19.94 4.22
N ARG A 125 -18.33 20.80 3.32
CA ARG A 125 -17.13 20.53 2.52
C ARG A 125 -15.91 20.32 3.42
N LEU A 126 -15.69 21.20 4.40
CA LEU A 126 -14.56 21.14 5.31
C LEU A 126 -14.57 19.83 6.14
N LEU A 127 -15.75 19.40 6.58
CA LEU A 127 -15.91 18.10 7.26
C LEU A 127 -15.52 16.92 6.36
N GLY A 128 -15.90 16.94 5.08
CA GLY A 128 -15.50 15.90 4.13
C GLY A 128 -13.99 15.88 3.84
N GLU A 129 -13.35 17.06 3.78
CA GLU A 129 -11.89 17.16 3.67
C GLU A 129 -11.20 16.62 4.93
N LEU A 130 -11.73 16.90 6.12
CA LEU A 130 -11.21 16.40 7.40
C LEU A 130 -11.29 14.87 7.51
N GLU A 131 -12.44 14.27 7.17
CA GLU A 131 -12.62 12.82 7.19
C GLU A 131 -11.66 12.13 6.22
N THR A 132 -11.42 12.74 5.05
CA THR A 132 -10.45 12.24 4.06
C THR A 132 -9.03 12.28 4.61
N LEU A 133 -8.62 13.38 5.25
CA LEU A 133 -7.32 13.53 5.88
C LEU A 133 -7.13 12.54 7.04
N GLU A 134 -8.15 12.36 7.87
CA GLU A 134 -8.13 11.38 8.96
C GLU A 134 -7.94 9.95 8.41
N ALA A 135 -8.69 9.57 7.37
CA ALA A 135 -8.53 8.27 6.74
C ALA A 135 -7.12 8.04 6.17
N GLN A 136 -6.53 9.04 5.52
CA GLN A 136 -5.15 8.97 5.03
C GLN A 136 -4.15 8.82 6.18
N PHE A 137 -4.31 9.60 7.26
CA PHE A 137 -3.45 9.53 8.43
C PHE A 137 -3.53 8.17 9.12
N LEU A 138 -4.74 7.65 9.34
CA LEU A 138 -4.95 6.34 9.95
C LEU A 138 -4.37 5.22 9.07
N GLY A 139 -4.55 5.31 7.75
CA GLY A 139 -3.95 4.38 6.79
C GLY A 139 -2.42 4.37 6.86
N LEU A 140 -1.78 5.54 6.85
CA LEU A 140 -0.33 5.67 6.99
C LEU A 140 0.19 5.14 8.33
N ARG A 141 -0.51 5.42 9.43
CA ARG A 141 -0.16 4.92 10.76
C ARG A 141 -0.25 3.40 10.83
N ASP A 142 -1.31 2.82 10.26
CA ASP A 142 -1.52 1.37 10.30
C ASP A 142 -0.51 0.66 9.39
N TRP A 143 -0.16 1.25 8.24
CA TRP A 143 0.96 0.79 7.41
C TRP A 143 2.29 0.80 8.19
N ALA A 144 2.61 1.91 8.86
CA ALA A 144 3.85 2.03 9.64
C ALA A 144 3.94 1.00 10.78
N LYS A 145 2.81 0.65 11.41
CA LYS A 145 2.77 -0.41 12.46
C LYS A 145 2.99 -1.82 11.94
N ILE A 146 2.73 -2.06 10.66
CA ILE A 146 2.84 -3.39 10.04
C ILE A 146 4.24 -3.57 9.45
N GLU A 147 4.81 -2.51 8.88
CA GLU A 147 6.05 -2.56 8.12
C GLU A 147 7.30 -2.16 8.93
N CYS A 148 7.16 -1.40 10.02
CA CYS A 148 8.27 -1.00 10.91
C CYS A 148 8.20 -1.73 12.26
#